data_AF-A0A7K9DFY3-F1
#
_entry.id   AF-A0A7K9DFY3-F1
#
_cell.length_a   1.000
_cell.length_b   1.000
_cell.length_c   1.000
_cell.angle_alpha   90.00
_cell.angle_beta   90.00
_cell.angle_gamma   90.00
#
_symmetry.space_group_name_H-M   'P 1'
#
loop_
_entity.id
_entity.type
_entity.pdbx_description
1 polymer ?
#
loop_
_entity_poly.entity_id
_entity_poly.type
_entity_poly.pdbx_seq_one_letter_code
_entity_poly.pdbx_strand_id
1 'polypeptide(L)'
;VPPVSYMHICETESFSMGVFLLRSGACIPLHDHPGMNGMLKVLYGTLRIACMDTLPPAAAASPPPAGAGGPCHRALFRSRQQYTPASPPCLLSPHTDNLHQIDAVDGPAAFLDILAPPYDPQHGRDCHYYRLLEGPPAGAEPPGLPREVWLMETPQAADFWCGGEPYPGPRVCL
;
A
#
# COMPACT_ATOMS: atom_id res chain seq x y z
N VAL A 1 -15.35 15.59 -1.13
CA VAL A 1 -14.23 15.53 -2.12
C VAL A 1 -13.33 14.37 -1.69
N PRO A 2 -12.80 13.52 -2.60
CA PRO A 2 -12.05 12.29 -2.26
C PRO A 2 -10.61 12.52 -1.74
N PRO A 3 -10.17 11.92 -0.61
CA PRO A 3 -8.83 12.13 -0.05
C PRO A 3 -7.71 11.79 -1.04
N VAL A 4 -7.97 10.84 -1.94
CA VAL A 4 -7.11 10.44 -3.04
C VAL A 4 -7.88 10.49 -4.35
N SER A 5 -7.27 11.03 -5.41
CA SER A 5 -7.80 10.94 -6.77
C SER A 5 -6.98 9.95 -7.60
N TYR A 6 -7.63 9.20 -8.47
CA TYR A 6 -7.00 8.25 -9.39
C TYR A 6 -7.28 8.65 -10.84
N MET A 7 -6.21 8.85 -11.60
CA MET A 7 -6.27 9.08 -13.05
C MET A 7 -5.83 7.80 -13.76
N HIS A 8 -6.80 7.07 -14.31
CA HIS A 8 -6.54 5.91 -15.15
C HIS A 8 -5.86 6.35 -16.46
N ILE A 9 -4.72 5.74 -16.81
CA ILE A 9 -4.01 5.99 -18.06
C ILE A 9 -4.37 4.90 -19.07
N CYS A 10 -4.08 3.64 -18.76
CA CYS A 10 -4.40 2.50 -19.61
C CYS A 10 -4.40 1.19 -18.81
N GLU A 11 -5.08 0.18 -19.34
CA GLU A 11 -5.15 -1.15 -18.76
C GLU A 11 -5.24 -2.20 -19.87
N THR A 12 -4.58 -3.33 -19.64
CA THR A 12 -4.62 -4.55 -20.46
C THR A 12 -4.77 -5.76 -19.54
N GLU A 13 -4.91 -6.96 -20.10
CA GLU A 13 -4.85 -8.19 -19.30
C GLU A 13 -3.49 -8.39 -18.59
N SER A 14 -2.42 -7.75 -19.08
CA SER A 14 -1.06 -7.94 -18.57
C SER A 14 -0.63 -6.89 -17.54
N PHE A 15 -1.18 -5.68 -17.61
CA PHE A 15 -0.83 -4.61 -16.67
C PHE A 15 -1.89 -3.49 -16.65
N SER A 16 -1.94 -2.77 -15.54
CA SER A 16 -2.65 -1.50 -15.40
C SER A 16 -1.66 -0.37 -15.12
N MET A 17 -2.02 0.84 -15.52
CA MET A 17 -1.23 2.04 -15.31
C MET A 17 -2.14 3.21 -14.94
N GLY A 18 -1.78 3.92 -13.87
CA GLY A 18 -2.50 5.12 -13.46
C GLY A 18 -1.70 5.99 -12.52
N VAL A 19 -2.22 7.17 -12.24
CA VAL A 19 -1.61 8.15 -11.34
C VAL A 19 -2.52 8.40 -10.15
N PHE A 20 -1.98 8.24 -8.95
CA PHE A 20 -2.66 8.62 -7.72
C PHE A 20 -2.21 10.01 -7.28
N LEU A 21 -3.16 10.84 -6.86
CA LEU A 21 -2.93 12.15 -6.23
C LEU A 21 -3.46 12.12 -4.81
N LEU A 22 -2.58 12.28 -3.85
CA LEU A 22 -2.91 12.32 -2.43
C LEU A 22 -2.97 13.78 -1.99
N ARG A 23 -4.04 14.15 -1.29
CA ARG A 23 -4.09 15.43 -0.58
C ARG A 23 -3.06 15.49 0.54
N SER A 24 -2.76 16.71 0.99
CA SER A 24 -1.94 16.93 2.18
C SER A 24 -2.52 16.17 3.37
N GLY A 25 -1.69 15.31 3.98
CA GLY A 25 -2.08 14.47 5.12
C GLY A 25 -2.96 13.27 4.78
N ALA A 26 -3.29 13.03 3.49
CA ALA A 26 -4.00 11.83 3.09
C ALA A 26 -3.12 10.59 3.18
N CYS A 27 -3.77 9.44 3.37
CA CYS A 27 -3.15 8.13 3.46
C CYS A 27 -3.92 7.15 2.57
N ILE A 28 -3.20 6.34 1.80
CA ILE A 28 -3.73 5.08 1.27
C ILE A 28 -3.45 4.02 2.36
N PRO A 29 -4.50 3.47 3.00
CA PRO A 29 -4.34 2.52 4.11
C PRO A 29 -3.52 1.30 3.70
N LEU A 30 -2.98 0.59 4.69
CA LEU A 30 -2.22 -0.63 4.44
C LEU A 30 -3.06 -1.62 3.64
N HIS A 31 -2.56 -2.04 2.49
CA HIS A 31 -3.23 -2.96 1.57
C HIS A 31 -2.23 -3.88 0.87
N ASP A 32 -2.73 -4.95 0.25
CA ASP A 32 -1.94 -5.96 -0.46
C ASP A 32 -2.11 -5.92 -1.99
N HIS A 33 -1.28 -6.71 -2.68
CA HIS A 33 -1.26 -6.84 -4.15
C HIS A 33 -1.16 -8.33 -4.54
N PRO A 34 -2.22 -9.15 -4.36
CA PRO A 34 -2.11 -10.61 -4.45
C PRO A 34 -1.61 -11.11 -5.82
N GLY A 35 -0.45 -11.74 -5.84
CA GLY A 35 0.12 -12.33 -7.07
C GLY A 35 0.63 -11.30 -8.09
N MET A 36 0.78 -10.03 -7.70
CA MET A 36 1.13 -8.94 -8.60
C MET A 36 2.58 -8.48 -8.39
N ASN A 37 3.20 -8.02 -9.49
CA ASN A 37 4.40 -7.19 -9.45
C ASN A 37 3.96 -5.74 -9.62
N GLY A 38 4.67 -4.80 -8.98
CA GLY A 38 4.30 -3.40 -9.03
C GLY A 38 5.49 -2.46 -9.04
N MET A 39 5.29 -1.31 -9.65
CA MET A 39 6.24 -0.20 -9.65
C MET A 39 5.50 1.09 -9.32
N LEU A 40 5.90 1.70 -8.20
CA LEU A 40 5.45 3.02 -7.77
C LEU A 40 6.57 4.04 -7.98
N LYS A 41 6.30 5.10 -8.75
CA LYS A 41 7.24 6.22 -8.92
C LYS A 41 6.61 7.54 -8.51
N VAL A 42 7.19 8.19 -7.50
CA VAL A 42 6.81 9.56 -7.11
C VAL A 42 7.10 10.52 -8.25
N LEU A 43 6.07 11.29 -8.63
CA LEU A 43 6.09 12.33 -9.65
C LEU A 43 6.13 13.74 -9.02
N TYR A 44 5.47 13.92 -7.88
CA TYR A 44 5.38 15.20 -7.18
C TYR A 44 5.25 15.01 -5.66
N GLY A 45 5.79 15.95 -4.89
CA GLY A 45 5.72 15.95 -3.43
C GLY A 45 6.55 14.83 -2.79
N THR A 46 6.25 14.52 -1.53
CA THR A 46 6.94 13.49 -0.77
C THR A 46 5.94 12.46 -0.27
N LEU A 47 6.25 11.18 -0.50
CA LEU A 47 5.50 10.07 0.08
C LEU A 47 6.32 9.40 1.15
N ARG A 48 5.67 8.91 2.20
CA ARG A 48 6.25 7.96 3.14
C ARG A 48 5.57 6.62 2.94
N ILE A 49 6.37 5.64 2.54
CA ILE A 49 5.88 4.31 2.20
C ILE A 49 6.41 3.34 3.26
N ALA A 50 5.48 2.64 3.90
CA ALA A 50 5.78 1.54 4.81
C ALA A 50 5.51 0.22 4.08
N CYS A 51 6.51 -0.65 3.97
CA CYS A 51 6.39 -1.93 3.27
C CYS A 51 6.49 -3.12 4.24
N MET A 52 5.63 -4.12 4.02
CA MET A 52 5.59 -5.36 4.79
C MET A 52 5.43 -6.58 3.87
N ASP A 53 5.87 -7.73 4.37
CA ASP A 53 5.63 -9.06 3.77
C ASP A 53 4.77 -9.90 4.69
N THR A 54 3.80 -10.64 4.17
CA THR A 54 3.12 -11.70 4.93
C THR A 54 4.11 -12.81 5.27
N LEU A 55 4.02 -13.31 6.51
CA LEU A 55 4.81 -14.44 6.97
C LEU A 55 3.95 -15.71 6.95
N PRO A 56 4.52 -16.88 6.62
CA PRO A 56 3.80 -18.13 6.66
C PRO A 56 3.34 -18.46 8.09
N PRO A 57 2.28 -19.26 8.24
CA PRO A 57 1.90 -19.83 9.52
C PRO A 57 3.10 -20.57 10.14
N ALA A 58 3.41 -20.30 11.41
CA ALA A 58 4.48 -20.98 12.12
C ALA A 58 3.93 -21.62 13.40
N ALA A 59 4.25 -22.90 13.62
CA ALA A 59 3.75 -23.67 14.76
C ALA A 59 4.16 -23.10 16.14
N ALA A 60 5.23 -22.29 16.19
CA ALA A 60 5.77 -21.68 17.41
C ALA A 60 5.60 -20.15 17.45
N ALA A 61 4.78 -19.56 16.57
CA ALA A 61 4.53 -18.13 16.62
C ALA A 61 3.75 -17.73 17.87
N SER A 62 4.11 -16.58 18.46
CA SER A 62 3.29 -15.93 19.49
C SER A 62 1.87 -15.71 18.96
N PRO A 63 0.81 -15.91 19.75
CA PRO A 63 -0.55 -15.67 19.28
C PRO A 63 -0.77 -14.19 18.90
N PRO A 64 -1.78 -13.88 18.06
CA PRO A 64 -2.16 -12.49 17.80
C PRO A 64 -2.58 -11.79 19.10
N PRO A 65 -2.42 -10.45 19.18
CA PRO A 65 -2.87 -9.66 20.31
C PRO A 65 -4.34 -9.93 20.68
N ALA A 66 -4.63 -9.98 21.98
CA ALA A 66 -5.99 -10.19 22.48
C ALA A 66 -6.93 -9.06 22.03
N GLY A 67 -8.17 -9.41 21.64
CA GLY A 67 -9.17 -8.44 21.21
C GLY A 67 -9.17 -8.09 19.72
N ALA A 68 -8.43 -8.84 18.88
CA ALA A 68 -8.57 -8.74 17.44
C ALA A 68 -9.99 -9.19 17.01
N GLY A 69 -10.72 -8.29 16.34
CA GLY A 69 -12.09 -8.51 15.91
C GLY A 69 -12.23 -9.16 14.52
N GLY A 70 -11.14 -9.64 13.92
CA GLY A 70 -11.11 -10.15 12.55
C GLY A 70 -9.89 -11.05 12.26
N PRO A 71 -9.76 -11.53 11.01
CA PRO A 71 -8.63 -12.35 10.57
C PRO A 71 -7.29 -11.66 10.84
N CYS A 72 -6.32 -12.40 11.36
CA CYS A 72 -5.02 -11.88 11.73
C CYS A 72 -3.90 -12.62 11.00
N HIS A 73 -2.90 -11.86 10.55
CA HIS A 73 -1.77 -12.35 9.78
C HIS A 73 -0.48 -11.87 10.44
N ARG A 74 0.53 -12.75 10.49
CA ARG A 74 1.89 -12.32 10.79
C ARG A 74 2.47 -11.64 9.57
N ALA A 75 3.23 -10.59 9.80
CA ALA A 75 3.97 -9.91 8.76
C ALA A 75 5.36 -9.49 9.24
N LEU A 76 6.28 -9.33 8.31
CA LEU A 76 7.56 -8.69 8.53
C LEU A 76 7.43 -7.22 8.11
N PHE A 77 7.51 -6.29 9.03
CA PHE A 77 7.62 -4.86 8.72
C PHE A 77 9.06 -4.58 8.31
N ARG A 78 9.28 -4.28 7.02
CA ARG A 78 10.61 -4.23 6.40
C ARG A 78 11.21 -2.85 6.40
N SER A 79 10.44 -1.87 5.96
CA SER A 79 10.95 -0.52 5.72
C SER A 79 9.85 0.52 5.89
N ARG A 80 10.24 1.71 6.33
CA ARG A 80 9.39 2.90 6.33
C ARG A 80 10.25 4.07 5.88
N GLN A 81 10.15 4.42 4.60
CA GLN A 81 11.08 5.36 3.95
C GLN A 81 10.33 6.49 3.25
N GLN A 82 11.00 7.63 3.08
CA GLN A 82 10.48 8.74 2.28
C GLN A 82 10.95 8.62 0.83
N TYR A 83 10.03 8.83 -0.10
CA TYR A 83 10.24 8.83 -1.53
C TYR A 83 9.88 10.20 -2.11
N THR A 84 10.73 10.69 -2.99
CA THR A 84 10.60 11.98 -3.69
C THR A 84 10.71 11.74 -5.20
N PRO A 85 10.50 12.77 -6.05
CA PRO A 85 10.74 12.64 -7.48
C PRO A 85 12.17 12.22 -7.85
N ALA A 86 13.17 12.50 -7.00
CA ALA A 86 14.55 12.07 -7.21
C ALA A 86 14.84 10.62 -6.77
N SER A 87 13.96 10.02 -5.95
CA SER A 87 14.13 8.65 -5.49
C SER A 87 13.89 7.65 -6.64
N PRO A 88 14.57 6.48 -6.62
CA PRO A 88 14.22 5.37 -7.50
C PRO A 88 12.77 4.91 -7.24
N PRO A 89 12.15 4.18 -8.19
CA PRO A 89 10.83 3.60 -7.95
C PRO A 89 10.84 2.63 -6.77
N CYS A 90 9.75 2.60 -6.02
CA CYS A 90 9.46 1.54 -5.06
C CYS A 90 8.91 0.34 -5.84
N LEU A 91 9.51 -0.84 -5.65
CA LEU A 91 9.12 -2.06 -6.35
C LEU A 91 8.46 -3.01 -5.38
N LEU A 92 7.46 -3.76 -5.85
CA LEU A 92 6.85 -4.86 -5.13
C LEU A 92 6.76 -6.09 -6.02
N SER A 93 6.71 -7.25 -5.37
CA SER A 93 6.46 -8.56 -6.00
C SER A 93 5.46 -9.34 -5.16
N PRO A 94 5.00 -10.52 -5.61
CA PRO A 94 4.07 -11.35 -4.84
C PRO A 94 4.56 -11.73 -3.43
N HIS A 95 5.88 -11.67 -3.18
CA HIS A 95 6.50 -12.14 -1.94
C HIS A 95 7.46 -11.12 -1.31
N THR A 96 7.51 -9.90 -1.83
CA THR A 96 8.42 -8.85 -1.32
C THR A 96 7.78 -7.49 -1.47
N ASP A 97 7.69 -6.76 -0.35
CA ASP A 97 7.03 -5.47 -0.19
C ASP A 97 5.59 -5.48 -0.73
N ASN A 98 4.92 -6.65 -0.66
CA ASN A 98 3.60 -6.87 -1.24
C ASN A 98 2.50 -6.09 -0.51
N LEU A 99 2.70 -5.82 0.78
CA LEU A 99 1.81 -4.97 1.55
C LEU A 99 2.46 -3.61 1.76
N HIS A 100 1.70 -2.54 1.55
CA HIS A 100 2.21 -1.21 1.87
C HIS A 100 1.14 -0.20 2.30
N GLN A 101 1.58 0.79 3.08
CA GLN A 101 0.81 1.98 3.42
C GLN A 101 1.54 3.20 2.85
N ILE A 102 0.78 4.13 2.26
CA ILE A 102 1.34 5.29 1.56
C ILE A 102 0.78 6.57 2.18
N ASP A 103 1.62 7.32 2.88
CA ASP A 103 1.27 8.60 3.50
C ASP A 103 1.79 9.78 2.64
N ALA A 104 0.98 10.81 2.39
CA ALA A 104 1.47 12.09 1.89
C ALA A 104 2.18 12.88 3.01
N VAL A 105 3.36 13.42 2.72
CA VAL A 105 4.21 14.11 3.71
C VAL A 105 4.36 15.58 3.33
N ASP A 106 4.12 16.47 4.31
CA ASP A 106 4.34 17.92 4.22
C ASP A 106 3.68 18.63 3.02
N GLY A 107 2.62 18.03 2.47
CA GLY A 107 1.88 18.58 1.34
C GLY A 107 1.19 17.50 0.51
N PRO A 108 0.54 17.88 -0.60
CA PRO A 108 0.01 16.93 -1.56
C PRO A 108 1.15 16.23 -2.30
N ALA A 109 0.89 15.00 -2.74
CA ALA A 109 1.85 14.18 -3.48
C ALA A 109 1.17 13.45 -4.62
N ALA A 110 1.94 13.08 -5.64
CA ALA A 110 1.45 12.27 -6.75
C ALA A 110 2.46 11.19 -7.12
N PHE A 111 1.97 10.01 -7.49
CA PHE A 111 2.79 8.91 -7.98
C PHE A 111 2.15 8.19 -9.16
N LEU A 112 3.00 7.73 -10.08
CA LEU A 112 2.65 6.75 -11.09
C LEU A 112 2.69 5.36 -10.47
N ASP A 113 1.68 4.55 -10.77
CA ASP A 113 1.61 3.15 -10.40
C ASP A 113 1.44 2.29 -11.65
N ILE A 114 2.19 1.19 -11.70
CA ILE A 114 2.08 0.15 -12.72
C ILE A 114 1.99 -1.18 -11.99
N LEU A 115 0.92 -1.93 -12.22
CA LEU A 115 0.68 -3.24 -11.62
C LEU A 115 0.56 -4.30 -12.70
N ALA A 116 1.22 -5.43 -12.53
CA ALA A 116 1.27 -6.53 -13.49
C ALA A 116 1.14 -7.91 -12.80
N PRO A 117 0.04 -8.65 -13.03
CA PRO A 117 -1.19 -8.23 -13.71
C PRO A 117 -1.98 -7.16 -12.92
N PRO A 118 -3.05 -6.59 -13.47
CA PRO A 118 -4.00 -5.78 -12.69
C PRO A 118 -4.71 -6.61 -11.61
N TYR A 119 -5.33 -5.88 -10.67
CA TYR A 119 -6.34 -6.45 -9.78
C TYR A 119 -7.49 -7.08 -10.58
N ASP A 120 -8.08 -8.12 -10.00
CA ASP A 120 -9.14 -8.91 -10.63
C ASP A 120 -9.91 -9.69 -9.55
N PRO A 121 -10.93 -9.04 -8.95
CA PRO A 121 -11.78 -9.64 -7.95
C PRO A 121 -12.39 -10.99 -8.35
N GLN A 122 -12.67 -11.18 -9.64
CA GLN A 122 -13.31 -12.41 -10.13
C GLN A 122 -12.37 -13.61 -10.09
N HIS A 123 -11.05 -13.36 -10.07
CA HIS A 123 -10.00 -14.37 -10.04
C HIS A 123 -9.14 -14.29 -8.77
N GLY A 124 -9.69 -13.73 -7.69
CA GLY A 124 -9.04 -13.73 -6.37
C GLY A 124 -7.85 -12.78 -6.22
N ARG A 125 -7.73 -11.77 -7.10
CA ARG A 125 -6.78 -10.67 -6.97
C ARG A 125 -7.53 -9.42 -6.49
N ASP A 126 -8.20 -9.55 -5.35
CA ASP A 126 -8.81 -8.44 -4.64
C ASP A 126 -7.76 -7.65 -3.86
N CYS A 127 -8.00 -6.35 -3.70
CA CYS A 127 -7.24 -5.52 -2.76
C CYS A 127 -7.87 -5.66 -1.37
N HIS A 128 -7.12 -6.22 -0.42
CA HIS A 128 -7.51 -6.30 0.98
C HIS A 128 -6.87 -5.18 1.77
N TYR A 129 -7.55 -4.73 2.83
CA TYR A 129 -7.02 -3.71 3.73
C TYR A 129 -6.68 -4.31 5.08
N TYR A 130 -5.67 -3.74 5.73
CA TYR A 130 -5.18 -4.20 7.00
C TYR A 130 -4.96 -3.03 7.95
N ARG A 131 -5.01 -3.33 9.25
CA ARG A 131 -4.44 -2.47 10.28
C ARG A 131 -3.36 -3.20 11.04
N LEU A 132 -2.32 -2.48 11.40
CA LEU A 132 -1.29 -2.99 12.30
C LEU A 132 -1.92 -3.22 13.69
N LEU A 133 -1.85 -4.47 14.16
CA LEU A 133 -2.10 -4.84 15.54
C LEU A 133 -0.79 -4.65 16.30
N GLU A 134 -0.69 -3.48 16.96
CA GLU A 134 0.35 -3.02 17.87
C GLU A 134 1.58 -2.27 17.31
N GLY A 135 1.91 -1.18 18.02
CA GLY A 135 3.25 -0.64 18.27
C GLY A 135 3.39 -0.37 19.78
N PRO A 136 4.60 -0.12 20.33
CA PRO A 136 4.91 -0.17 21.77
C PRO A 136 3.94 0.67 22.62
N PRO A 137 3.82 0.41 23.94
CA PRO A 137 3.12 1.34 24.83
C PRO A 137 3.64 2.78 24.62
N ALA A 138 2.75 3.75 24.73
CA ALA A 138 3.07 5.16 24.55
C ALA A 138 4.34 5.52 25.35
N GLY A 139 5.43 5.83 24.64
CA GLY A 139 6.72 6.22 25.23
C GLY A 139 7.91 5.27 25.01
N ALA A 140 7.73 4.10 24.39
CA ALA A 140 8.86 3.26 23.96
C ALA A 140 9.16 3.45 22.47
N GLU A 141 10.43 3.67 22.13
CA GLU A 141 10.89 3.67 20.75
C GLU A 141 10.62 2.29 20.13
N PRO A 142 9.90 2.21 19.01
CA PRO A 142 9.63 0.94 18.38
C PRO A 142 10.94 0.31 17.88
N PRO A 143 11.12 -1.02 18.01
CA PRO A 143 12.36 -1.66 17.62
C PRO A 143 12.70 -1.37 16.15
N GLY A 144 13.99 -1.34 15.84
CA GLY A 144 14.46 -1.12 14.47
C GLY A 144 13.82 -2.07 13.47
N LEU A 145 13.76 -1.64 12.20
CA LEU A 145 13.30 -2.50 11.11
C LEU A 145 14.48 -3.31 10.54
N PRO A 146 14.26 -4.56 10.08
CA PRO A 146 12.97 -5.24 9.98
C PRO A 146 12.50 -5.86 11.30
N ARG A 147 11.18 -5.99 11.50
CA ARG A 147 10.59 -6.64 12.70
C ARG A 147 9.30 -7.39 12.39
N GLU A 148 9.01 -8.45 13.15
CA GLU A 148 7.71 -9.12 13.06
C GLU A 148 6.60 -8.29 13.70
N VAL A 149 5.43 -8.31 13.08
CA VAL A 149 4.21 -7.61 13.53
C VAL A 149 2.98 -8.46 13.24
N TRP A 150 1.85 -8.10 13.87
CA TRP A 150 0.55 -8.64 13.55
C TRP A 150 -0.26 -7.63 12.74
N LEU A 151 -0.94 -8.11 11.69
CA LEU A 151 -1.88 -7.35 10.88
C LEU A 151 -3.27 -7.95 11.07
N MET A 152 -4.29 -7.11 11.21
CA MET A 152 -5.68 -7.53 11.17
C MET A 152 -6.29 -7.07 9.87
N GLU A 153 -6.92 -7.97 9.14
CA GLU A 153 -7.71 -7.62 7.97
C GLU A 153 -8.92 -6.78 8.40
N THR A 154 -9.21 -5.74 7.63
CA THR A 154 -10.31 -4.82 7.89
C THR A 154 -11.05 -4.50 6.59
N PRO A 155 -12.34 -4.12 6.65
CA PRO A 155 -12.96 -3.41 5.55
C PRO A 155 -12.19 -2.14 5.20
N GLN A 156 -12.37 -1.63 3.98
CA GLN A 156 -11.90 -0.30 3.61
C GLN A 156 -12.38 0.73 4.65
N ALA A 157 -11.46 1.58 5.12
CA ALA A 157 -11.79 2.61 6.09
C ALA A 157 -12.83 3.59 5.53
N ALA A 158 -13.84 3.96 6.32
CA ALA A 158 -14.95 4.80 5.87
C ALA A 158 -14.52 6.22 5.45
N ASP A 159 -13.37 6.68 5.94
CA ASP A 159 -12.76 7.97 5.64
C ASP A 159 -11.74 7.91 4.48
N PHE A 160 -11.52 6.73 3.90
CA PHE A 160 -10.69 6.53 2.72
C PHE A 160 -11.53 6.14 1.50
N TRP A 161 -11.33 6.85 0.39
CA TRP A 161 -11.85 6.44 -0.92
C TRP A 161 -11.06 7.14 -2.04
N CYS A 162 -10.97 6.49 -3.20
CA CYS A 162 -10.37 7.03 -4.40
C CYS A 162 -11.45 7.57 -5.34
N GLY A 163 -11.39 8.86 -5.69
CA GLY A 163 -12.25 9.41 -6.75
C GLY A 163 -11.57 9.32 -8.11
N GLY A 164 -12.33 8.92 -9.13
CA GLY A 164 -11.83 8.90 -10.52
C GLY A 164 -11.77 10.30 -11.12
N GLU A 165 -10.69 10.59 -11.84
CA GLU A 165 -10.51 11.84 -12.61
C GLU A 165 -9.98 11.51 -14.02
N PRO A 166 -10.37 12.26 -15.07
CA PRO A 166 -9.82 12.06 -16.41
C PRO A 166 -8.31 12.34 -16.46
N TYR A 167 -7.55 11.49 -17.14
CA TYR A 167 -6.13 11.74 -17.40
C TYR A 167 -5.96 12.83 -18.47
N PRO A 168 -5.34 13.99 -18.15
CA PRO A 168 -5.24 15.12 -19.09
C PRO A 168 -3.95 15.10 -19.94
N GLY A 169 -3.08 14.10 -19.75
CA GLY A 169 -1.79 14.04 -20.42
C GLY A 169 -1.87 13.55 -21.87
N PRO A 170 -0.71 13.34 -22.52
CA PRO A 170 -0.65 12.85 -23.90
C PRO A 170 -1.39 11.52 -24.06
N ARG A 171 -2.06 11.33 -25.20
CA ARG A 171 -2.76 10.09 -25.52
C ARG A 171 -1.79 8.92 -25.52
N VAL A 172 -2.15 7.86 -24.80
CA VAL A 172 -1.48 6.56 -24.85
C VAL A 172 -2.22 5.66 -25.84
N CYS A 173 -1.48 5.03 -26.75
CA CYS A 173 -1.99 4.01 -27.67
C CYS A 173 -1.30 2.69 -27.33
N LEU A 174 -2.09 1.67 -27.03
CA LEU A 174 -1.65 0.31 -26.72
C LEU A 174 -1.57 -0.54 -27.98
#